data_AF-A0A1H8QDC3-F1
#
_entry.id   AF-A0A1H8QDC3-F1
#
_cell.length_a   1.000
_cell.length_b   1.000
_cell.length_c   1.000
_cell.angle_alpha   90.00
_cell.angle_beta   90.00
_cell.angle_gamma   90.00
#
_symmetry.space_group_name_H-M   'P 1'
#
loop_
_entity.id
_entity.type
_entity.pdbx_description
1 polymer ?
#
loop_
_entity_poly.entity_id
_entity_poly.type
_entity_poly.pdbx_seq_one_letter_code
_entity_poly.pdbx_strand_id
1 'polypeptide(L)'
;MIEVYNCYSKLTLDSTDFTRILKGINEAGYKSVIWQSKVKFLETAGIKNLSKEILDWIGYYNVKGTNSFIYRADLFVEGKSVIYITNESSGFSSPDRRIEIGVISDSALEANEVLIRYVKQFEVSLKANVDGRKVRHMEKNWYHFSKNDKLDTHVTYYKLFQYPVMADTESQAASIISDNKLRQVLRRIAEHESFKTQHVKGELKDSILETVNELINHNLVTKRYVVSCKKNSTPIGVVRLKEELSKSVLSCPHCGRNFIDEQIQESFLLSDLGRKMTSGSHWMTILLTKSLIECGIPENSIIWNLTEDSEEVDCVVQFKDKTWIFELKDRDFEPGDAHPLTYRAVKFKAHKTIIFTTGKVTKEARKVFQDMAQHSIGSKTSVNPLYIEGVAALKEALQILINNETLLHVSDKAKQLSLTAGSDFSPIFLSLFGKYRVEYKGEFKDDVNIFRY
;
A
#
# COMPACT_ATOMS: atom_id res chain seq x y z
N MET A 1 -5.65 3.58 -10.41
CA MET A 1 -6.18 3.04 -9.14
C MET A 1 -7.52 3.71 -8.91
N ILE A 2 -8.53 3.00 -8.40
CA ILE A 2 -9.81 3.66 -8.07
C ILE A 2 -9.58 4.53 -6.84
N GLU A 3 -10.03 5.77 -6.90
CA GLU A 3 -9.85 6.75 -5.85
C GLU A 3 -11.19 7.30 -5.38
N VAL A 4 -11.22 7.72 -4.12
CA VAL A 4 -12.38 8.39 -3.52
C VAL A 4 -11.95 9.79 -3.14
N TYR A 5 -12.43 10.78 -3.88
CA TYR A 5 -12.23 12.19 -3.60
C TYR A 5 -13.48 12.76 -2.97
N ASN A 6 -13.38 13.43 -1.84
CA ASN A 6 -14.53 14.03 -1.20
C ASN A 6 -14.18 15.33 -0.49
N CYS A 7 -15.21 16.16 -0.37
CA CYS A 7 -15.19 17.37 0.41
C CYS A 7 -16.46 17.45 1.22
N TYR A 8 -16.42 18.25 2.28
CA TYR A 8 -17.58 18.49 3.11
C TYR A 8 -17.75 19.96 3.45
N SER A 9 -18.98 20.35 3.73
CA SER A 9 -19.32 21.67 4.26
C SER A 9 -20.28 21.55 5.43
N LYS A 10 -20.13 22.43 6.42
CA LYS A 10 -20.97 22.48 7.62
C LYS A 10 -22.26 23.27 7.34
N LEU A 11 -23.09 22.76 6.43
CA LEU A 11 -24.36 23.39 6.06
C LEU A 11 -25.51 22.75 6.84
N THR A 12 -26.27 23.57 7.57
CA THR A 12 -27.48 23.11 8.27
C THR A 12 -28.65 23.10 7.30
N LEU A 13 -28.85 21.97 6.62
CA LEU A 13 -29.99 21.75 5.74
C LEU A 13 -30.99 20.78 6.38
N ASP A 14 -32.27 21.13 6.33
CA ASP A 14 -33.31 20.15 6.57
C ASP A 14 -33.48 19.22 5.34
N SER A 15 -34.26 18.16 5.50
CA SER A 15 -34.47 17.18 4.44
C SER A 15 -35.19 17.77 3.23
N THR A 16 -36.06 18.75 3.44
CA THR A 16 -36.80 19.42 2.36
C THR A 16 -35.86 20.30 1.56
N ASP A 17 -35.00 21.08 2.22
CA ASP A 17 -33.97 21.88 1.59
C ASP A 17 -33.01 21.00 0.77
N PHE A 18 -32.51 19.90 1.36
CA PHE A 18 -31.60 18.99 0.67
C PHE A 18 -32.23 18.38 -0.58
N THR A 19 -33.49 17.92 -0.50
CA THR A 19 -34.17 17.34 -1.65
C THR A 19 -34.40 18.38 -2.75
N ARG A 20 -34.75 19.63 -2.40
CA ARG A 20 -34.85 20.74 -3.35
C ARG A 20 -33.53 21.05 -4.07
N ILE A 21 -32.40 20.87 -3.40
CA ILE A 21 -31.08 21.05 -4.01
C ILE A 21 -30.82 19.94 -5.03
N LEU A 22 -31.06 18.68 -4.65
CA LEU A 22 -30.93 17.54 -5.58
C LEU A 22 -31.83 17.71 -6.82
N LYS A 23 -33.02 18.31 -6.65
CA LYS A 23 -33.87 18.72 -7.77
C LYS A 23 -33.19 19.66 -8.72
N GLY A 24 -32.65 20.77 -8.20
CA GLY A 24 -31.95 21.76 -9.02
C GLY A 24 -30.75 21.17 -9.74
N ILE A 25 -30.04 20.20 -9.11
CA ILE A 25 -28.94 19.47 -9.76
C ILE A 25 -29.50 18.63 -10.93
N ASN A 26 -30.62 17.94 -10.73
CA ASN A 26 -31.26 17.14 -11.78
C ASN A 26 -31.82 17.98 -12.94
N GLU A 27 -32.41 19.13 -12.64
CA GLU A 27 -32.89 20.10 -13.65
C GLU A 27 -31.75 20.72 -14.46
N ALA A 28 -30.55 20.82 -13.88
CA ALA A 28 -29.34 21.23 -14.58
C ALA A 28 -28.75 20.14 -15.50
N GLY A 29 -29.40 18.98 -15.62
CA GLY A 29 -29.03 17.90 -16.53
C GLY A 29 -28.27 16.73 -15.88
N TYR A 30 -27.95 16.82 -14.59
CA TYR A 30 -27.25 15.75 -13.86
C TYR A 30 -28.23 14.69 -13.37
N LYS A 31 -28.15 13.49 -13.93
CA LYS A 31 -29.18 12.48 -13.71
C LYS A 31 -28.99 11.75 -12.37
N SER A 32 -29.89 11.99 -11.42
CA SER A 32 -29.96 11.24 -10.16
C SER A 32 -30.30 9.78 -10.42
N VAL A 33 -29.52 8.87 -9.83
CA VAL A 33 -29.71 7.42 -9.91
C VAL A 33 -31.01 7.01 -9.26
N ILE A 34 -31.31 7.50 -8.05
CA ILE A 34 -32.54 7.09 -7.35
C ILE A 34 -33.76 7.61 -8.13
N TRP A 35 -33.70 8.85 -8.61
CA TRP A 35 -34.75 9.42 -9.45
C TRP A 35 -35.00 8.59 -10.71
N GLN A 36 -33.93 8.24 -11.44
CA GLN A 36 -34.02 7.41 -12.63
C GLN A 36 -34.60 6.01 -12.34
N SER A 37 -34.18 5.39 -11.23
CA SER A 37 -34.68 4.08 -10.82
C SER A 37 -36.20 4.13 -10.57
N LYS A 38 -36.68 5.17 -9.89
CA LYS A 38 -38.11 5.38 -9.66
C LYS A 38 -38.88 5.62 -10.96
N VAL A 39 -38.37 6.47 -11.85
CA VAL A 39 -38.98 6.69 -13.18
C VAL A 39 -39.08 5.36 -13.93
N LYS A 40 -37.99 4.57 -13.93
CA LYS A 40 -37.96 3.29 -14.61
C LYS A 40 -38.93 2.26 -14.03
N PHE A 41 -39.07 2.25 -12.71
CA PHE A 41 -40.04 1.39 -12.02
C PHE A 41 -41.48 1.68 -12.49
N LEU A 42 -41.87 2.95 -12.57
CA LEU A 42 -43.22 3.33 -13.00
C LEU A 42 -43.47 3.00 -14.47
N GLU A 43 -42.48 3.24 -15.33
CA GLU A 43 -42.55 2.84 -16.74
C GLU A 43 -42.77 1.32 -16.85
N THR A 44 -42.05 0.54 -16.04
CA THR A 44 -42.16 -0.93 -16.00
C THR A 44 -43.52 -1.36 -15.45
N ALA A 45 -44.09 -0.60 -14.51
CA ALA A 45 -45.44 -0.78 -14.01
C ALA A 45 -46.54 -0.34 -15.00
N GLY A 46 -46.16 0.10 -16.21
CA GLY A 46 -47.10 0.49 -17.27
C GLY A 46 -47.61 1.93 -17.16
N ILE A 47 -47.09 2.73 -16.22
CA ILE A 47 -47.42 4.15 -16.10
C ILE A 47 -46.63 4.92 -17.16
N LYS A 48 -47.28 5.14 -18.30
CA LYS A 48 -46.75 5.94 -19.41
C LYS A 48 -47.17 7.40 -19.24
N ASN A 49 -46.36 8.34 -19.75
CA ASN A 49 -46.61 9.80 -19.68
C ASN A 49 -46.68 10.36 -18.26
N LEU A 50 -45.59 10.20 -17.49
CA LEU A 50 -45.46 10.79 -16.16
C LEU A 50 -45.63 12.32 -16.25
N SER A 51 -46.71 12.85 -15.70
CA SER A 51 -46.93 14.29 -15.64
C SER A 51 -45.86 14.94 -14.75
N LYS A 52 -45.62 16.25 -14.93
CA LYS A 52 -44.71 17.02 -14.05
C LYS A 52 -45.08 16.86 -12.57
N GLU A 53 -46.37 16.78 -12.25
CA GLU A 53 -46.88 16.57 -10.90
C GLU A 53 -46.52 15.19 -10.34
N ILE A 54 -46.62 14.13 -11.15
CA ILE A 54 -46.22 12.77 -10.75
C ILE A 54 -44.69 12.72 -10.55
N LEU A 55 -43.93 13.33 -11.45
CA LEU A 55 -42.48 13.45 -11.30
C LEU A 55 -42.12 14.20 -10.00
N ASP A 56 -42.76 15.35 -9.76
CA ASP A 56 -42.57 16.14 -8.54
C ASP A 56 -43.00 15.37 -7.28
N TRP A 57 -44.04 14.54 -7.37
CA TRP A 57 -44.45 13.66 -6.28
C TRP A 57 -43.37 12.61 -5.96
N ILE A 58 -42.77 12.02 -6.98
CA ILE A 58 -41.91 10.83 -6.85
C ILE A 58 -40.48 11.16 -6.42
N GLY A 59 -39.94 12.32 -6.80
CA GLY A 59 -38.62 12.73 -6.29
C GLY A 59 -38.63 13.37 -4.92
N TYR A 60 -39.76 13.92 -4.49
CA TYR A 60 -39.73 14.91 -3.40
C TYR A 60 -40.71 14.66 -2.26
N TYR A 61 -41.76 13.84 -2.46
CA TYR A 61 -42.64 13.44 -1.38
C TYR A 61 -42.27 12.05 -0.87
N ASN A 62 -41.42 12.01 0.16
CA ASN A 62 -41.54 10.91 1.11
C ASN A 62 -42.83 11.12 1.90
N VAL A 63 -43.67 10.08 1.88
CA VAL A 63 -44.88 9.94 2.67
C VAL A 63 -44.60 10.50 4.07
N LYS A 64 -45.37 11.51 4.50
CA LYS A 64 -45.36 12.06 5.86
C LYS A 64 -45.79 10.98 6.87
N GLY A 65 -44.93 10.00 7.09
CA GLY A 65 -44.97 9.11 8.24
C GLY A 65 -44.05 9.66 9.32
N THR A 66 -44.41 9.47 10.58
CA THR A 66 -43.61 9.85 11.75
C THR A 66 -42.21 9.20 11.80
N ASN A 67 -41.93 8.24 10.90
CA ASN A 67 -40.63 7.62 10.62
C ASN A 67 -40.20 7.76 9.14
N SER A 68 -40.62 8.81 8.45
CA SER A 68 -40.40 8.99 7.00
C SER A 68 -38.93 8.89 6.61
N PHE A 69 -38.65 8.10 5.56
CA PHE A 69 -37.35 7.99 4.90
C PHE A 69 -36.83 9.41 4.63
N ILE A 70 -35.75 9.81 5.28
CA ILE A 70 -35.15 11.11 5.03
C ILE A 70 -34.18 10.86 3.88
N TYR A 71 -34.39 11.50 2.72
CA TYR A 71 -33.38 11.50 1.65
C TYR A 71 -32.12 12.15 2.22
N ARG A 72 -31.12 11.33 2.53
CA ARG A 72 -29.84 11.77 3.08
C ARG A 72 -28.68 11.44 2.16
N ALA A 73 -28.92 10.78 1.03
CA ALA A 73 -27.91 10.53 0.02
C ALA A 73 -28.55 10.37 -1.36
N ASP A 74 -27.81 10.73 -2.40
CA ASP A 74 -28.11 10.38 -3.79
C ASP A 74 -26.82 10.13 -4.57
N LEU A 75 -26.93 9.43 -5.69
CA LEU A 75 -25.85 9.14 -6.61
C LEU A 75 -26.11 9.74 -7.98
N PHE A 76 -25.03 10.10 -8.65
CA PHE A 76 -24.99 10.50 -10.05
C PHE A 76 -23.87 9.72 -10.73
N VAL A 77 -24.02 9.46 -12.03
CA VAL A 77 -23.01 8.75 -12.82
C VAL A 77 -22.63 9.62 -14.01
N GLU A 78 -21.33 9.89 -14.14
CA GLU A 78 -20.76 10.65 -15.26
C GLU A 78 -19.56 9.87 -15.82
N GLY A 79 -19.73 9.29 -17.01
CA GLY A 79 -18.71 8.41 -17.58
C GLY A 79 -18.46 7.18 -16.70
N LYS A 80 -17.23 7.05 -16.19
CA LYS A 80 -16.84 6.01 -15.22
C LYS A 80 -16.83 6.49 -13.76
N SER A 81 -17.18 7.75 -13.54
CA SER A 81 -17.16 8.36 -12.22
C SER A 81 -18.53 8.22 -11.55
N VAL A 82 -18.54 7.79 -10.29
CA VAL A 82 -19.73 7.81 -9.42
C VAL A 82 -19.61 9.00 -8.49
N ILE A 83 -20.58 9.90 -8.57
CA ILE A 83 -20.67 11.05 -7.69
C ILE A 83 -21.73 10.75 -6.64
N TYR A 84 -21.42 11.02 -5.38
CA TYR A 84 -22.39 10.95 -4.30
C TYR A 84 -22.51 12.29 -3.60
N ILE A 85 -23.73 12.59 -3.14
CA ILE A 85 -24.01 13.75 -2.30
C ILE A 85 -24.76 13.22 -1.10
N THR A 86 -24.24 13.45 0.11
CA THR A 86 -24.90 13.08 1.36
C THR A 86 -25.18 14.28 2.25
N ASN A 87 -26.21 14.14 3.08
CA ASN A 87 -26.51 15.01 4.21
C ASN A 87 -26.42 14.17 5.48
N GLU A 88 -25.21 14.04 5.99
CA GLU A 88 -24.94 13.31 7.21
C GLU A 88 -25.28 14.16 8.44
N SER A 89 -26.22 13.69 9.25
CA SER A 89 -26.28 14.04 10.67
C SER A 89 -25.45 13.00 11.42
N SER A 90 -24.45 13.41 12.21
CA SER A 90 -23.72 12.49 13.08
C SER A 90 -24.61 12.03 14.25
N GLY A 91 -25.59 11.16 14.00
CA GLY A 91 -26.58 10.72 14.99
C GLY A 91 -27.73 11.71 15.23
N PHE A 92 -28.75 11.27 15.97
CA PHE A 92 -29.99 12.02 16.23
C PHE A 92 -29.80 13.29 17.08
N SER A 93 -28.61 13.51 17.66
CA SER A 93 -28.34 14.58 18.63
C SER A 93 -27.07 15.40 18.34
N SER A 94 -26.34 15.14 17.24
CA SER A 94 -25.15 15.95 16.93
C SER A 94 -25.53 17.24 16.20
N PRO A 95 -25.06 18.40 16.68
CA PRO A 95 -25.24 19.68 15.99
C PRO A 95 -24.46 19.76 14.67
N ASP A 96 -23.54 18.83 14.40
CA ASP A 96 -22.71 18.81 13.21
C ASP A 96 -23.42 18.06 12.05
N ARG A 97 -24.40 18.73 11.44
CA ARG A 97 -24.87 18.35 10.10
C ARG A 97 -23.83 18.73 9.06
N ARG A 98 -23.46 17.78 8.21
CA ARG A 98 -22.44 17.95 7.18
C ARG A 98 -22.99 17.49 5.84
N ILE A 99 -22.80 18.34 4.83
CA ILE A 99 -22.98 17.92 3.45
C ILE A 99 -21.65 17.38 2.97
N GLU A 100 -21.64 16.14 2.49
CA GLU A 100 -20.50 15.53 1.83
C GLU A 100 -20.80 15.45 0.34
N ILE A 101 -19.84 15.84 -0.49
CA ILE A 101 -19.84 15.55 -1.92
C ILE A 101 -18.58 14.77 -2.21
N GLY A 102 -18.71 13.63 -2.87
CA GLY A 102 -17.56 12.87 -3.29
C GLY A 102 -17.72 12.21 -4.65
N VAL A 103 -16.58 11.85 -5.22
CA VAL A 103 -16.41 11.25 -6.52
C VAL A 103 -15.55 10.00 -6.36
N ILE A 104 -16.02 8.91 -6.93
CA ILE A 104 -15.33 7.62 -6.99
C ILE A 104 -15.00 7.38 -8.47
N SER A 105 -13.72 7.30 -8.81
CA SER A 105 -13.26 7.23 -10.21
C SER A 105 -11.96 6.45 -10.35
N ASP A 106 -11.68 5.90 -11.53
CA ASP A 106 -10.41 5.26 -11.87
C ASP A 106 -9.30 6.28 -12.24
N SER A 107 -9.65 7.58 -12.33
CA SER A 107 -8.76 8.68 -12.68
C SER A 107 -8.77 9.79 -11.61
N ALA A 108 -7.61 10.01 -10.99
CA ALA A 108 -7.41 11.04 -9.96
C ALA A 108 -7.69 12.46 -10.46
N LEU A 109 -7.17 12.79 -11.65
CA LEU A 109 -7.33 14.12 -12.25
C LEU A 109 -8.81 14.39 -12.57
N GLU A 110 -9.47 13.42 -13.21
CA GLU A 110 -10.88 13.51 -13.57
C GLU A 110 -11.76 13.63 -12.32
N ALA A 111 -11.48 12.84 -11.28
CA ALA A 111 -12.25 12.86 -10.04
C ALA A 111 -12.27 14.25 -9.39
N ASN A 112 -11.13 14.93 -9.35
CA ASN A 112 -11.03 16.25 -8.76
C ASN A 112 -11.79 17.31 -9.59
N GLU A 113 -11.69 17.26 -10.92
CA GLU A 113 -12.45 18.16 -11.80
C GLU A 113 -13.96 17.96 -11.67
N VAL A 114 -14.41 16.70 -11.67
CA VAL A 114 -15.82 16.32 -11.46
C VAL A 114 -16.29 16.81 -10.09
N LEU A 115 -15.48 16.64 -9.04
CA LEU A 115 -15.81 17.07 -7.68
C LEU A 115 -16.06 18.58 -7.62
N ILE A 116 -15.14 19.39 -8.16
CA ILE A 116 -15.26 20.86 -8.19
C ILE A 116 -16.54 21.29 -8.94
N ARG A 117 -16.86 20.62 -10.06
CA ARG A 117 -18.07 20.89 -10.84
C ARG A 117 -19.34 20.60 -10.05
N TYR A 118 -19.41 19.46 -9.35
CA TYR A 118 -20.58 19.10 -8.54
C TYR A 118 -20.72 19.98 -7.29
N VAL A 119 -19.61 20.40 -6.67
CA VAL A 119 -19.62 21.40 -5.59
C VAL A 119 -20.22 22.71 -6.08
N LYS A 120 -19.74 23.23 -7.21
CA LYS A 120 -20.27 24.45 -7.81
C LYS A 120 -21.74 24.32 -8.16
N GLN A 121 -22.14 23.19 -8.76
CA GLN A 121 -23.54 22.95 -9.09
C GLN A 121 -24.42 22.85 -7.84
N PHE A 122 -23.95 22.19 -6.78
CA PHE A 122 -24.64 22.14 -5.51
C PHE A 122 -24.89 23.55 -4.96
N GLU A 123 -23.90 24.44 -5.02
CA GLU A 123 -24.06 25.84 -4.59
C GLU A 123 -25.04 26.65 -5.43
N VAL A 124 -25.05 26.44 -6.76
CA VAL A 124 -26.04 27.05 -7.66
C VAL A 124 -27.44 26.57 -7.28
N SER A 125 -27.62 25.27 -7.13
CA SER A 125 -28.90 24.66 -6.76
C SER A 125 -29.37 25.09 -5.37
N LEU A 126 -28.45 25.24 -4.41
CA LEU A 126 -28.71 25.79 -3.07
C LEU A 126 -29.24 27.23 -3.14
N LYS A 127 -28.61 28.10 -3.93
CA LYS A 127 -29.05 29.49 -4.09
C LYS A 127 -30.40 29.61 -4.80
N ALA A 128 -30.67 28.74 -5.77
CA ALA A 128 -31.88 28.81 -6.58
C ALA A 128 -33.11 28.18 -5.91
N ASN A 129 -32.93 27.13 -5.10
CA ASN A 129 -34.04 26.29 -4.64
C ASN A 129 -34.30 26.35 -3.12
N VAL A 130 -33.46 27.01 -2.34
CA VAL A 130 -33.63 27.19 -0.89
C VAL A 130 -33.92 28.65 -0.57
N ASP A 131 -34.73 28.91 0.46
CA ASP A 131 -35.07 30.27 0.90
C ASP A 131 -33.79 31.10 1.11
N GLY A 132 -33.66 32.21 0.38
CA GLY A 132 -32.52 33.11 0.47
C GLY A 132 -32.27 33.63 1.89
N ARG A 133 -33.30 33.70 2.74
CA ARG A 133 -33.16 34.05 4.17
C ARG A 133 -32.35 33.02 4.95
N LYS A 134 -32.49 31.72 4.62
CA LYS A 134 -31.69 30.64 5.20
C LYS A 134 -30.26 30.66 4.65
N VAL A 135 -30.11 30.85 3.33
CA VAL A 135 -28.82 30.68 2.64
C VAL A 135 -27.86 31.87 2.85
N ARG A 136 -28.37 33.08 3.07
CA ARG A 136 -27.53 34.31 3.12
C ARG A 136 -26.44 34.32 4.19
N HIS A 137 -26.62 33.54 5.26
CA HIS A 137 -25.70 33.47 6.40
C HIS A 137 -24.91 32.15 6.45
N MET A 138 -25.09 31.27 5.46
CA MET A 138 -24.36 30.00 5.42
C MET A 138 -22.95 30.21 4.89
N GLU A 139 -21.96 29.84 5.69
CA GLU A 139 -20.57 29.74 5.24
C GLU A 139 -20.40 28.54 4.31
N LYS A 140 -19.96 28.79 3.08
CA LYS A 140 -19.77 27.76 2.04
C LYS A 140 -18.31 27.34 1.95
N ASN A 141 -17.72 27.09 3.12
CA ASN A 141 -16.37 26.59 3.20
C ASN A 141 -16.41 25.08 2.95
N TRP A 142 -15.75 24.65 1.86
CA TRP A 142 -15.58 23.25 1.51
C TRP A 142 -14.21 22.77 1.97
N TYR A 143 -14.19 21.73 2.77
CA TYR A 143 -12.98 21.14 3.33
C TYR A 143 -12.74 19.78 2.68
N HIS A 144 -11.55 19.54 2.15
CA HIS A 144 -11.17 18.24 1.62
C HIS A 144 -11.01 17.22 2.76
N PHE A 145 -11.53 16.01 2.56
CA PHE A 145 -11.25 14.88 3.45
C PHE A 145 -9.89 14.27 3.06
N SER A 146 -8.77 14.91 3.44
CA SER A 146 -7.43 14.44 3.06
C SER A 146 -6.95 13.21 3.86
N LYS A 147 -7.85 12.39 4.42
CA LYS A 147 -7.46 11.38 5.41
C LYS A 147 -6.90 10.09 4.84
N ASN A 148 -7.19 9.78 3.58
CA ASN A 148 -6.91 8.45 3.05
C ASN A 148 -5.41 8.06 2.99
N ASP A 149 -4.50 9.04 3.04
CA ASP A 149 -3.06 8.82 2.82
C ASP A 149 -2.15 9.42 3.89
N LYS A 150 -2.70 9.97 4.98
CA LYS A 150 -1.88 10.42 6.12
C LYS A 150 -1.82 9.30 7.14
N LEU A 151 -0.63 8.98 7.62
CA LEU A 151 -0.43 8.06 8.75
C LEU A 151 -1.41 8.40 9.87
N ASP A 152 -2.11 7.37 10.38
CA ASP A 152 -3.01 7.54 11.51
C ASP A 152 -2.25 8.24 12.64
N THR A 153 -2.91 9.20 13.29
CA THR A 153 -2.45 9.81 14.53
C THR A 153 -1.91 8.78 15.54
N HIS A 154 -2.51 7.58 15.60
CA HIS A 154 -2.02 6.48 16.41
C HIS A 154 -0.63 5.98 16.01
N VAL A 155 -0.33 5.88 14.71
CA VAL A 155 0.99 5.48 14.23
C VAL A 155 2.00 6.61 14.45
N THR A 156 1.59 7.86 14.23
CA THR A 156 2.47 9.03 14.47
C THR A 156 2.72 9.32 15.95
N TYR A 157 1.96 8.71 16.86
CA TYR A 157 2.20 8.80 18.30
C TYR A 157 3.52 8.11 18.70
N TYR A 158 3.91 7.08 17.94
CA TYR A 158 5.17 6.39 18.15
C TYR A 158 6.35 7.26 17.73
N LYS A 159 7.40 7.28 18.55
CA LYS A 159 8.51 8.24 18.41
C LYS A 159 9.69 7.72 17.58
N LEU A 160 9.74 6.42 17.28
CA LEU A 160 10.88 5.78 16.63
C LEU A 160 10.43 5.11 15.34
N PHE A 161 10.50 5.87 14.24
CA PHE A 161 10.32 5.38 12.88
C PHE A 161 11.12 6.26 11.91
N GLN A 162 11.26 5.81 10.67
CA GLN A 162 11.88 6.57 9.60
C GLN A 162 10.93 6.65 8.40
N TYR A 163 10.86 7.80 7.75
CA TYR A 163 10.27 7.85 6.41
C TYR A 163 11.24 7.22 5.40
N PRO A 164 10.73 6.67 4.29
CA PRO A 164 11.57 6.20 3.21
C PRO A 164 12.56 7.29 2.76
N VAL A 165 13.84 6.93 2.74
CA VAL A 165 14.89 7.75 2.11
C VAL A 165 15.63 6.83 1.15
N MET A 166 15.19 6.82 -0.10
CA MET A 166 15.71 5.95 -1.13
C MET A 166 16.62 6.72 -2.08
N ALA A 167 17.93 6.68 -1.84
CA ALA A 167 18.87 7.17 -2.84
C ALA A 167 18.81 6.30 -4.11
N ASP A 168 18.96 6.90 -5.29
CA ASP A 168 18.91 6.18 -6.57
C ASP A 168 19.87 4.99 -6.62
N THR A 169 21.08 5.18 -6.07
CA THR A 169 22.10 4.12 -5.98
C THR A 169 21.66 2.94 -5.11
N GLU A 170 20.92 3.18 -4.03
CA GLU A 170 20.40 2.13 -3.16
C GLU A 170 19.21 1.41 -3.80
N SER A 171 18.34 2.15 -4.49
CA SER A 171 17.22 1.59 -5.26
C SER A 171 17.72 0.68 -6.40
N GLN A 172 18.78 1.09 -7.08
CA GLN A 172 19.44 0.28 -8.11
C GLN A 172 20.07 -0.97 -7.48
N ALA A 173 20.84 -0.82 -6.40
CA ALA A 173 21.46 -1.92 -5.67
C ALA A 173 20.44 -2.96 -5.21
N ALA A 174 19.35 -2.54 -4.56
CA ALA A 174 18.27 -3.41 -4.12
C ALA A 174 17.62 -4.17 -5.28
N SER A 175 17.49 -3.53 -6.45
CA SER A 175 16.98 -4.17 -7.67
C SER A 175 17.96 -5.23 -8.19
N ILE A 176 19.27 -4.99 -8.14
CA ILE A 176 20.31 -5.93 -8.59
C ILE A 176 20.33 -7.17 -7.69
N ILE A 177 20.30 -6.99 -6.37
CA ILE A 177 20.32 -8.12 -5.42
C ILE A 177 18.95 -8.78 -5.20
N SER A 178 17.94 -8.35 -5.96
CA SER A 178 16.70 -9.13 -6.10
C SER A 178 16.98 -10.47 -6.78
N ASP A 179 17.99 -10.52 -7.66
CA ASP A 179 18.51 -11.74 -8.26
C ASP A 179 19.14 -12.65 -7.20
N ASN A 180 18.70 -13.91 -7.18
CA ASN A 180 19.11 -14.87 -6.17
C ASN A 180 20.59 -15.26 -6.28
N LYS A 181 21.15 -15.35 -7.50
CA LYS A 181 22.56 -15.73 -7.71
C LYS A 181 23.48 -14.63 -7.18
N LEU A 182 23.21 -13.38 -7.53
CA LEU A 182 23.96 -12.21 -7.04
C LEU A 182 23.86 -12.07 -5.52
N ARG A 183 22.66 -12.19 -4.97
CA ARG A 183 22.42 -12.10 -3.52
C ARG A 183 23.17 -13.19 -2.74
N GLN A 184 23.14 -14.44 -3.20
CA GLN A 184 23.86 -15.53 -2.54
C GLN A 184 25.37 -15.32 -2.53
N VAL A 185 25.95 -14.84 -3.64
CA VAL A 185 27.39 -14.51 -3.68
C VAL A 185 27.71 -13.35 -2.74
N LEU A 186 26.90 -12.30 -2.73
CA LEU A 186 27.09 -11.16 -1.83
C LEU A 186 27.03 -11.58 -0.35
N ARG A 187 26.08 -12.43 0.03
CA ARG A 187 25.97 -12.98 1.40
C ARG A 187 27.18 -13.82 1.79
N ARG A 188 27.68 -14.66 0.89
CA ARG A 188 28.92 -15.44 1.15
C ARG A 188 30.12 -14.52 1.39
N ILE A 189 30.21 -13.40 0.68
CA ILE A 189 31.26 -12.39 0.93
C ILE A 189 31.06 -11.76 2.31
N ALA A 190 29.82 -11.47 2.71
CA ALA A 190 29.49 -10.92 4.02
C ALA A 190 29.87 -11.86 5.17
N GLU A 191 29.53 -13.15 5.07
CA GLU A 191 29.76 -14.16 6.11
C GLU A 191 31.25 -14.45 6.36
N HIS A 192 32.09 -14.32 5.33
CA HIS A 192 33.53 -14.61 5.43
C HIS A 192 34.41 -13.38 5.64
N GLU A 193 33.82 -12.18 5.73
CA GLU A 193 34.45 -10.84 5.72
C GLU A 193 35.31 -10.54 4.47
N SER A 194 35.91 -11.56 3.86
CA SER A 194 36.69 -11.51 2.64
C SER A 194 36.55 -12.82 1.86
N PHE A 195 36.28 -12.72 0.56
CA PHE A 195 36.19 -13.87 -0.33
C PHE A 195 37.44 -13.95 -1.20
N LYS A 196 38.14 -15.08 -1.18
CA LYS A 196 39.37 -15.29 -1.98
C LYS A 196 39.09 -16.26 -3.12
N THR A 197 39.62 -15.98 -4.30
CA THR A 197 39.40 -16.80 -5.51
C THR A 197 39.79 -18.27 -5.35
N GLN A 198 40.74 -18.56 -4.48
CA GLN A 198 41.20 -19.93 -4.16
C GLN A 198 40.20 -20.76 -3.34
N HIS A 199 39.21 -20.12 -2.70
CA HIS A 199 38.15 -20.82 -1.95
C HIS A 199 37.10 -21.43 -2.88
N VAL A 200 37.13 -21.09 -4.17
CA VAL A 200 36.23 -21.62 -5.19
C VAL A 200 36.97 -22.65 -6.04
N LYS A 201 36.54 -23.91 -5.95
CA LYS A 201 37.10 -25.04 -6.71
C LYS A 201 36.05 -25.61 -7.67
N GLY A 202 36.50 -26.15 -8.80
CA GLY A 202 35.66 -26.86 -9.77
C GLY A 202 35.01 -25.96 -10.83
N GLU A 203 34.07 -26.54 -11.59
CA GLU A 203 33.39 -25.95 -12.75
C GLU A 203 32.57 -24.69 -12.42
N LEU A 204 32.23 -24.47 -11.15
CA LEU A 204 31.47 -23.30 -10.68
C LEU A 204 32.31 -22.02 -10.53
N LYS A 205 33.64 -22.11 -10.70
CA LYS A 205 34.55 -20.98 -10.47
C LYS A 205 34.28 -19.80 -11.39
N ASP A 206 34.13 -20.05 -12.68
CA ASP A 206 33.97 -18.99 -13.68
C ASP A 206 32.63 -18.27 -13.51
N SER A 207 31.57 -19.03 -13.23
CA SER A 207 30.23 -18.49 -12.96
C SER A 207 30.19 -17.62 -11.69
N ILE A 208 30.89 -18.01 -10.63
CA ILE A 208 30.99 -17.19 -9.41
C ILE A 208 31.81 -15.94 -9.68
N LEU A 209 32.93 -16.04 -10.40
CA LEU A 209 33.76 -14.89 -10.74
C LEU A 209 33.04 -13.86 -11.62
N GLU A 210 32.24 -14.32 -12.57
CA GLU A 210 31.36 -13.47 -13.38
C GLU A 210 30.38 -12.69 -12.48
N THR A 211 29.73 -13.40 -11.55
CA THR A 211 28.81 -12.80 -10.58
C THR A 211 29.51 -11.78 -9.68
N VAL A 212 30.74 -12.06 -9.25
CA VAL A 212 31.54 -11.12 -8.45
C VAL A 212 31.91 -9.88 -9.27
N ASN A 213 32.28 -10.03 -10.54
CA ASN A 213 32.59 -8.89 -11.41
C ASN A 213 31.35 -8.02 -11.64
N GLU A 214 30.17 -8.62 -11.78
CA GLU A 214 28.91 -7.90 -11.84
C GLU A 214 28.65 -7.09 -10.54
N LEU A 215 28.84 -7.70 -9.37
CA LEU A 215 28.75 -6.99 -8.09
C LEU A 215 29.77 -5.84 -7.95
N ILE A 216 30.96 -5.98 -8.53
CA ILE A 216 31.97 -4.91 -8.58
C ILE A 216 31.50 -3.76 -9.46
N ASN A 217 30.95 -4.06 -10.65
CA ASN A 217 30.43 -3.04 -11.58
C ASN A 217 29.32 -2.20 -10.95
N HIS A 218 28.57 -2.79 -10.01
CA HIS A 218 27.52 -2.12 -9.25
C HIS A 218 28.00 -1.53 -7.91
N ASN A 219 29.30 -1.49 -7.67
CA ASN A 219 29.91 -0.96 -6.45
C ASN A 219 29.36 -1.61 -5.17
N LEU A 220 28.94 -2.89 -5.22
CA LEU A 220 28.53 -3.68 -4.05
C LEU A 220 29.72 -4.43 -3.45
N VAL A 221 30.70 -4.73 -4.29
CA VAL A 221 31.93 -5.42 -3.92
C VAL A 221 33.12 -4.60 -4.37
N THR A 222 34.17 -4.59 -3.57
CA THR A 222 35.47 -4.00 -3.91
C THR A 222 36.50 -5.10 -4.04
N LYS A 223 37.30 -5.02 -5.11
CA LYS A 223 38.44 -5.91 -5.34
C LYS A 223 39.68 -5.37 -4.63
N ARG A 224 40.41 -6.24 -3.95
CA ARG A 224 41.71 -5.99 -3.32
C ARG A 224 42.66 -7.13 -3.65
N TYR A 225 43.95 -6.88 -3.44
CA TYR A 225 44.99 -7.88 -3.60
C TYR A 225 45.69 -8.09 -2.26
N VAL A 226 45.62 -9.31 -1.74
CA VAL A 226 46.33 -9.72 -0.53
C VAL A 226 47.67 -10.29 -0.95
N VAL A 227 48.75 -9.71 -0.42
CA VAL A 227 50.10 -10.19 -0.61
C VAL A 227 50.45 -11.07 0.58
N SER A 228 50.83 -12.32 0.32
CA SER A 228 51.27 -13.29 1.32
C SER A 228 52.69 -13.74 1.03
N CYS A 229 53.49 -13.91 2.09
CA CYS A 229 54.84 -14.42 1.98
C CYS A 229 54.85 -15.85 1.41
N LYS A 230 55.56 -16.10 0.32
CA LYS A 230 55.68 -17.42 -0.32
C LYS A 230 56.33 -18.47 0.58
N LYS A 231 57.13 -18.06 1.57
CA LYS A 231 57.85 -18.98 2.46
C LYS A 231 56.91 -19.62 3.50
N ASN A 232 55.98 -18.85 4.07
CA ASN A 232 55.15 -19.29 5.20
C ASN A 232 53.66 -18.99 5.02
N SER A 233 53.25 -18.47 3.86
CA SER A 233 51.88 -18.07 3.51
C SER A 233 51.25 -16.98 4.40
N THR A 234 52.04 -16.33 5.27
CA THR A 234 51.54 -15.27 6.15
C THR A 234 51.16 -14.03 5.34
N PRO A 235 49.96 -13.43 5.53
CA PRO A 235 49.60 -12.16 4.91
C PRO A 235 50.54 -11.05 5.36
N ILE A 236 51.14 -10.34 4.42
CA ILE A 236 52.11 -9.27 4.68
C ILE A 236 51.62 -7.88 4.23
N GLY A 237 50.59 -7.82 3.40
CA GLY A 237 50.02 -6.55 2.95
C GLY A 237 48.74 -6.70 2.14
N VAL A 238 48.02 -5.59 1.99
CA VAL A 238 46.82 -5.49 1.14
C VAL A 238 46.92 -4.23 0.29
N VAL A 239 46.73 -4.36 -1.01
CA VAL A 239 46.75 -3.24 -1.96
C VAL A 239 45.45 -3.17 -2.76
N ARG A 240 45.15 -2.00 -3.34
CA ARG A 240 43.91 -1.77 -4.11
C ARG A 240 44.09 -2.22 -5.55
N LEU A 241 45.20 -1.84 -6.14
CA LEU A 241 45.53 -2.09 -7.54
C LEU A 241 46.80 -2.93 -7.60
N LYS A 242 46.86 -3.88 -8.54
CA LYS A 242 48.03 -4.75 -8.68
C LYS A 242 49.26 -3.94 -9.12
N GLU A 243 49.04 -2.85 -9.84
CA GLU A 243 50.04 -1.89 -10.32
C GLU A 243 50.70 -1.09 -9.19
N GLU A 244 50.10 -1.07 -7.99
CA GLU A 244 50.74 -0.47 -6.80
C GLU A 244 51.95 -1.29 -6.35
N LEU A 245 51.95 -2.62 -6.59
CA LEU A 245 53.02 -3.52 -6.17
C LEU A 245 54.30 -3.32 -6.97
N SER A 246 54.18 -3.05 -8.28
CA SER A 246 55.34 -2.81 -9.15
C SER A 246 56.05 -1.49 -8.88
N LYS A 247 55.36 -0.54 -8.24
CA LYS A 247 55.92 0.75 -7.81
C LYS A 247 56.45 0.74 -6.38
N SER A 248 56.16 -0.33 -5.62
CA SER A 248 56.54 -0.42 -4.21
C SER A 248 57.98 -0.91 -4.06
N VAL A 249 58.76 -0.26 -3.20
CA VAL A 249 60.10 -0.70 -2.77
C VAL A 249 59.98 -1.60 -1.53
N LEU A 250 58.82 -2.23 -1.33
CA LEU A 250 58.52 -2.98 -0.12
C LEU A 250 59.01 -4.43 -0.24
N SER A 251 59.73 -4.87 0.79
CA SER A 251 60.22 -6.24 0.91
C SER A 251 59.51 -6.97 2.05
N CYS A 252 59.31 -8.26 1.86
CA CYS A 252 58.65 -9.14 2.82
C CYS A 252 59.45 -9.24 4.12
N PRO A 253 58.85 -8.97 5.29
CA PRO A 253 59.55 -9.01 6.57
C PRO A 253 60.02 -10.42 6.96
N HIS A 254 59.45 -11.48 6.37
CA HIS A 254 59.77 -12.86 6.73
C HIS A 254 60.85 -13.50 5.84
N CYS A 255 60.96 -13.10 4.57
CA CYS A 255 61.88 -13.73 3.62
C CYS A 255 62.70 -12.76 2.76
N GLY A 256 62.49 -11.45 2.89
CA GLY A 256 63.26 -10.42 2.20
C GLY A 256 62.95 -10.24 0.71
N ARG A 257 62.05 -11.04 0.13
CA ARG A 257 61.62 -10.90 -1.28
C ARG A 257 60.80 -9.64 -1.48
N ASN A 258 60.82 -9.06 -2.68
CA ASN A 258 59.97 -7.93 -3.01
C ASN A 258 58.49 -8.35 -3.03
N PHE A 259 57.58 -7.43 -2.68
CA PHE A 259 56.14 -7.70 -2.65
C PHE A 259 55.58 -8.20 -4.00
N ILE A 260 56.14 -7.75 -5.13
CA ILE A 260 55.74 -8.23 -6.47
C ILE A 260 56.10 -9.71 -6.70
N ASP A 261 57.15 -10.19 -6.04
CA ASP A 261 57.64 -11.56 -6.14
C ASP A 261 56.95 -12.50 -5.14
N GLU A 262 56.05 -11.98 -4.31
CA GLU A 262 55.32 -12.74 -3.30
C GLU A 262 54.03 -13.36 -3.85
N GLN A 263 53.29 -14.09 -3.02
CA GLN A 263 52.04 -14.72 -3.43
C GLN A 263 50.93 -13.67 -3.40
N ILE A 264 50.46 -13.27 -4.58
CA ILE A 264 49.38 -12.29 -4.72
C ILE A 264 48.06 -13.03 -4.94
N GLN A 265 47.08 -12.77 -4.08
CA GLN A 265 45.75 -13.36 -4.13
C GLN A 265 44.70 -12.27 -4.29
N GLU A 266 43.74 -12.48 -5.18
CA GLU A 266 42.58 -11.61 -5.28
C GLU A 266 41.64 -11.88 -4.11
N SER A 267 41.21 -10.79 -3.47
CA SER A 267 40.29 -10.81 -2.35
C SER A 267 39.18 -9.79 -2.59
N PHE A 268 37.94 -10.21 -2.36
CA PHE A 268 36.75 -9.42 -2.56
C PHE A 268 36.13 -9.10 -1.20
N LEU A 269 35.82 -7.82 -1.01
CA LEU A 269 35.27 -7.28 0.23
C LEU A 269 33.99 -6.53 -0.11
N LEU A 270 33.02 -6.50 0.81
CA LEU A 270 31.86 -5.62 0.64
C LEU A 270 32.30 -4.15 0.58
N SER A 271 31.68 -3.38 -0.32
CA SER A 271 31.72 -1.92 -0.24
C SER A 271 30.84 -1.43 0.92
N ASP A 272 30.81 -0.11 1.16
CA ASP A 272 29.86 0.46 2.13
C ASP A 272 28.41 0.21 1.72
N LEU A 273 28.11 0.36 0.42
CA LEU A 273 26.81 0.05 -0.14
C LEU A 273 26.47 -1.44 -0.01
N GLY A 274 27.43 -2.33 -0.33
CA GLY A 274 27.27 -3.77 -0.17
C GLY A 274 26.99 -4.17 1.27
N ARG A 275 27.72 -3.60 2.24
CA ARG A 275 27.45 -3.79 3.68
C ARG A 275 26.04 -3.38 4.06
N LYS A 276 25.61 -2.19 3.62
CA LYS A 276 24.25 -1.69 3.88
C LYS A 276 23.19 -2.63 3.30
N MET A 277 23.39 -3.10 2.07
CA MET A 277 22.48 -4.02 1.39
C MET A 277 22.42 -5.41 2.04
N THR A 278 23.48 -5.86 2.68
CA THR A 278 23.50 -7.13 3.44
C THR A 278 23.02 -6.98 4.89
N SER A 279 22.73 -5.77 5.35
CA SER A 279 22.31 -5.51 6.73
C SER A 279 20.82 -5.78 6.90
N GLY A 280 20.50 -6.95 7.47
CA GLY A 280 19.12 -7.34 7.78
C GLY A 280 18.24 -7.39 6.52
N SER A 281 17.04 -6.81 6.63
CA SER A 281 16.03 -6.74 5.58
C SER A 281 16.11 -5.47 4.72
N HIS A 282 17.12 -4.61 4.89
CA HIS A 282 17.14 -3.25 4.34
C HIS A 282 16.89 -3.17 2.82
N TRP A 283 17.53 -4.05 2.04
CA TRP A 283 17.31 -4.09 0.59
C TRP A 283 15.89 -4.51 0.21
N MET A 284 15.27 -5.42 0.99
CA MET A 284 13.89 -5.83 0.81
C MET A 284 12.95 -4.67 1.15
N THR A 285 13.25 -3.87 2.18
CA THR A 285 12.48 -2.69 2.54
C THR A 285 12.48 -1.66 1.42
N ILE A 286 13.62 -1.41 0.78
CA ILE A 286 13.73 -0.54 -0.40
C ILE A 286 12.91 -1.11 -1.57
N LEU A 287 13.08 -2.40 -1.88
CA LEU A 287 12.39 -3.06 -2.98
C LEU A 287 10.86 -3.06 -2.79
N LEU A 288 10.39 -3.35 -1.57
CA LEU A 288 8.99 -3.28 -1.17
C LEU A 288 8.46 -1.85 -1.35
N THR A 289 9.16 -0.85 -0.82
CA THR A 289 8.73 0.55 -0.88
C THR A 289 8.59 1.03 -2.32
N LYS A 290 9.60 0.77 -3.16
CA LYS A 290 9.55 1.07 -4.60
C LYS A 290 8.34 0.40 -5.26
N SER A 291 8.10 -0.88 -4.95
CA SER A 291 6.97 -1.64 -5.52
C SER A 291 5.62 -1.10 -5.06
N LEU A 292 5.48 -0.68 -3.79
CA LEU A 292 4.28 -0.05 -3.25
C LEU A 292 3.99 1.28 -3.95
N ILE A 293 5.01 2.13 -4.14
CA ILE A 293 4.89 3.41 -4.84
C ILE A 293 4.52 3.20 -6.31
N GLU A 294 5.15 2.24 -6.98
CA GLU A 294 4.78 1.86 -8.36
C GLU A 294 3.34 1.37 -8.46
N CYS A 295 2.82 0.70 -7.43
CA CYS A 295 1.42 0.30 -7.34
C CYS A 295 0.49 1.43 -6.90
N GLY A 296 1.01 2.64 -6.63
CA GLY A 296 0.26 3.86 -6.35
C GLY A 296 0.03 4.17 -4.87
N ILE A 297 0.77 3.54 -3.95
CA ILE A 297 0.80 3.94 -2.54
C ILE A 297 1.64 5.22 -2.39
N PRO A 298 1.11 6.29 -1.78
CA PRO A 298 1.88 7.50 -1.52
C PRO A 298 3.07 7.25 -0.59
N GLU A 299 4.24 7.81 -0.92
CA GLU A 299 5.46 7.62 -0.11
C GLU A 299 5.29 8.08 1.35
N ASN A 300 4.53 9.17 1.56
CA ASN A 300 4.23 9.71 2.88
C ASN A 300 3.27 8.85 3.73
N SER A 301 2.72 7.76 3.17
CA SER A 301 1.92 6.78 3.90
C SER A 301 2.73 5.54 4.29
N ILE A 302 4.01 5.49 3.95
CA ILE A 302 4.95 4.40 4.25
C ILE A 302 5.93 4.87 5.33
N ILE A 303 6.19 4.01 6.32
CA ILE A 303 7.26 4.21 7.31
C ILE A 303 8.07 2.92 7.48
N TRP A 304 9.34 3.06 7.84
CA TRP A 304 10.28 1.98 8.09
C TRP A 304 10.61 1.86 9.58
N ASN A 305 10.91 0.64 10.01
CA ASN A 305 11.49 0.29 11.30
C ASN A 305 10.72 0.92 12.49
N LEU A 306 9.39 0.79 12.46
CA LEU A 306 8.55 1.31 13.53
C LEU A 306 8.85 0.53 14.81
N THR A 307 9.35 1.22 15.84
CA THR A 307 9.77 0.59 17.10
C THR A 307 8.97 1.11 18.30
N GLU A 308 8.43 0.18 19.10
CA GLU A 308 7.75 0.46 20.37
C GLU A 308 8.03 -0.65 21.41
N ASP A 309 8.51 -0.28 22.60
CA ASP A 309 8.89 -1.19 23.70
C ASP A 309 9.79 -2.36 23.28
N SER A 310 10.78 -2.09 22.43
CA SER A 310 11.71 -3.09 21.86
C SER A 310 11.09 -4.03 20.81
N GLU A 311 9.83 -3.83 20.44
CA GLU A 311 9.26 -4.48 19.25
C GLU A 311 9.46 -3.61 18.03
N GLU A 312 9.90 -4.21 16.93
CA GLU A 312 10.15 -3.55 15.66
C GLU A 312 9.28 -4.17 14.56
N VAL A 313 8.75 -3.32 13.69
CA VAL A 313 8.09 -3.71 12.43
C VAL A 313 8.88 -3.12 11.28
N ASP A 314 9.31 -3.96 10.33
CA ASP A 314 10.16 -3.55 9.21
C ASP A 314 9.52 -2.41 8.38
N CYS A 315 8.23 -2.53 8.07
CA CYS A 315 7.51 -1.53 7.29
C CYS A 315 6.03 -1.44 7.67
N VAL A 316 5.52 -0.22 7.79
CA VAL A 316 4.09 0.05 8.01
C VAL A 316 3.57 0.94 6.89
N VAL A 317 2.39 0.59 6.39
CA VAL A 317 1.72 1.30 5.31
C VAL A 317 0.32 1.69 5.76
N GLN A 318 -0.02 2.96 5.63
CA GLN A 318 -1.40 3.42 5.75
C GLN A 318 -2.02 3.49 4.35
N PHE A 319 -3.10 2.75 4.14
CA PHE A 319 -3.81 2.72 2.86
C PHE A 319 -5.31 2.60 3.05
N LYS A 320 -6.09 3.55 2.50
CA LYS A 320 -7.57 3.58 2.57
C LYS A 320 -8.10 3.39 4.00
N ASP A 321 -7.56 4.17 4.93
CA ASP A 321 -7.85 4.12 6.38
C ASP A 321 -7.47 2.82 7.09
N LYS A 322 -6.71 1.94 6.44
CA LYS A 322 -6.23 0.68 7.02
C LYS A 322 -4.73 0.72 7.21
N THR A 323 -4.31 0.26 8.38
CA THR A 323 -2.90 0.08 8.72
C THR A 323 -2.47 -1.32 8.33
N TRP A 324 -1.44 -1.42 7.49
CA TRP A 324 -0.80 -2.66 7.08
C TRP A 324 0.59 -2.72 7.70
N ILE A 325 0.97 -3.89 8.20
CA ILE A 325 2.34 -4.13 8.63
C ILE A 325 2.98 -5.20 7.74
N PHE A 326 4.24 -4.99 7.40
CA PHE A 326 5.07 -5.90 6.62
C PHE A 326 6.21 -6.40 7.49
N GLU A 327 6.39 -7.72 7.55
CA GLU A 327 7.54 -8.38 8.15
C GLU A 327 8.37 -9.02 7.03
N LEU A 328 9.66 -8.72 7.01
CA LEU A 328 10.57 -9.01 5.92
C LEU A 328 11.62 -10.03 6.34
N LYS A 329 11.83 -11.09 5.56
CA LYS A 329 12.87 -12.10 5.82
C LYS A 329 13.64 -12.47 4.57
N ASP A 330 14.96 -12.28 4.58
CA ASP A 330 15.86 -12.83 3.56
C ASP A 330 16.27 -14.29 3.88
N ARG A 331 15.27 -15.12 4.16
CA ARG A 331 15.33 -16.57 4.44
C ARG A 331 13.90 -17.09 4.57
N ASP A 332 13.75 -18.41 4.69
CA ASP A 332 12.47 -19.02 5.07
C ASP A 332 11.92 -18.38 6.36
N PHE A 333 10.59 -18.20 6.40
CA PHE A 333 9.88 -17.67 7.55
C PHE A 333 9.46 -18.82 8.47
N GLU A 334 9.96 -18.79 9.71
CA GLU A 334 9.92 -19.91 10.65
C GLU A 334 8.95 -19.65 11.82
N PRO A 335 8.62 -20.68 12.64
CA PRO A 335 7.74 -20.50 13.79
C PRO A 335 8.23 -19.45 14.80
N GLY A 336 9.56 -19.31 14.94
CA GLY A 336 10.17 -18.28 15.79
C GLY A 336 9.86 -16.85 15.33
N ASP A 337 9.60 -16.65 14.04
CA ASP A 337 9.18 -15.34 13.49
C ASP A 337 7.66 -15.12 13.65
N ALA A 338 6.86 -16.19 13.63
CA ALA A 338 5.40 -16.11 13.65
C ALA A 338 4.83 -15.59 14.99
N HIS A 339 5.42 -16.01 16.11
CA HIS A 339 4.96 -15.60 17.44
C HIS A 339 5.10 -14.09 17.67
N PRO A 340 6.29 -13.46 17.49
CA PRO A 340 6.43 -12.01 17.62
C PRO A 340 5.53 -11.23 16.66
N LEU A 341 5.42 -11.68 15.41
CA LEU A 341 4.61 -10.99 14.42
C LEU A 341 3.13 -10.92 14.82
N THR A 342 2.58 -11.98 15.41
CA THR A 342 1.18 -11.97 15.87
C THR A 342 0.95 -10.97 17.00
N TYR A 343 1.91 -10.88 17.94
CA TYR A 343 1.86 -9.87 18.99
C TYR A 343 1.92 -8.45 18.42
N ARG A 344 2.83 -8.19 17.47
CA ARG A 344 2.95 -6.90 16.77
C ARG A 344 1.68 -6.52 16.02
N ALA A 345 1.06 -7.47 15.32
CA ALA A 345 -0.20 -7.24 14.61
C ALA A 345 -1.30 -6.70 15.54
N VAL A 346 -1.41 -7.26 16.75
CA VAL A 346 -2.36 -6.78 17.77
C VAL A 346 -1.93 -5.43 18.35
N LYS A 347 -0.66 -5.29 18.74
CA LYS A 347 -0.10 -4.08 19.35
C LYS A 347 -0.28 -2.86 18.46
N PHE A 348 0.09 -2.99 17.18
CA PHE A 348 -0.02 -1.91 16.19
C PHE A 348 -1.40 -1.84 15.52
N LYS A 349 -2.40 -2.60 15.99
CA LYS A 349 -3.77 -2.62 15.46
C LYS A 349 -3.79 -2.80 13.93
N ALA A 350 -2.96 -3.70 13.44
CA ALA A 350 -2.82 -3.97 12.02
C ALA A 350 -4.15 -4.51 11.47
N HIS A 351 -4.67 -3.84 10.44
CA HIS A 351 -5.81 -4.33 9.67
C HIS A 351 -5.37 -5.46 8.76
N LYS A 352 -4.11 -5.42 8.28
CA LYS A 352 -3.45 -6.51 7.56
C LYS A 352 -2.04 -6.70 8.06
N THR A 353 -1.65 -7.96 8.13
CA THR A 353 -0.27 -8.39 8.35
C THR A 353 0.19 -9.07 7.08
N ILE A 354 1.34 -8.67 6.55
CA ILE A 354 1.92 -9.23 5.33
C ILE A 354 3.33 -9.72 5.65
N ILE A 355 3.65 -10.93 5.23
CA ILE A 355 4.99 -11.49 5.28
C ILE A 355 5.55 -11.44 3.87
N PHE A 356 6.71 -10.83 3.71
CA PHE A 356 7.48 -10.91 2.47
C PHE A 356 8.81 -11.59 2.75
N THR A 357 8.99 -12.79 2.19
CA THR A 357 10.19 -13.61 2.37
C THR A 357 10.82 -13.96 1.02
N THR A 358 12.15 -14.06 0.98
CA THR A 358 12.85 -14.58 -0.21
C THR A 358 12.72 -16.09 -0.39
N GLY A 359 12.37 -16.81 0.69
CA GLY A 359 12.15 -18.24 0.71
C GLY A 359 10.66 -18.60 0.84
N LYS A 360 10.37 -19.65 1.62
CA LYS A 360 9.02 -20.13 1.92
C LYS A 360 8.64 -19.85 3.38
N VAL A 361 7.34 -19.75 3.64
CA VAL A 361 6.76 -19.77 4.98
C VAL A 361 6.49 -21.22 5.36
N THR A 362 7.16 -21.71 6.39
CA THR A 362 7.11 -23.13 6.78
C THR A 362 5.71 -23.55 7.24
N LYS A 363 5.42 -24.86 7.17
CA LYS A 363 4.11 -25.40 7.59
C LYS A 363 3.85 -25.13 9.08
N GLU A 364 4.91 -25.21 9.88
CA GLU A 364 4.90 -24.97 11.31
C GLU A 364 4.60 -23.49 11.61
N ALA A 365 5.21 -22.54 10.87
CA ALA A 365 4.91 -21.11 11.03
C ALA A 365 3.45 -20.80 10.69
N ARG A 366 2.93 -21.40 9.62
CA ARG A 366 1.50 -21.27 9.24
C ARG A 366 0.58 -21.84 10.31
N LYS A 367 0.97 -22.95 10.96
CA LYS A 367 0.21 -23.56 12.05
C LYS A 367 0.12 -22.62 13.26
N VAL A 368 1.19 -21.91 13.61
CA VAL A 368 1.17 -20.90 14.69
C VAL A 368 0.05 -19.87 14.46
N PHE A 369 -0.04 -19.30 13.25
CA PHE A 369 -1.11 -18.33 12.94
C PHE A 369 -2.52 -18.95 13.01
N GLN A 370 -2.68 -20.19 12.55
CA GLN A 370 -3.97 -20.89 12.60
C GLN A 370 -4.42 -21.16 14.05
N ASP A 371 -3.49 -21.65 14.87
CA ASP A 371 -3.75 -21.92 16.29
C ASP A 371 -4.12 -20.61 17.00
N MET A 372 -3.37 -19.53 16.77
CA MET A 372 -3.68 -18.22 17.38
C MET A 372 -5.02 -17.63 16.89
N ALA A 373 -5.37 -17.82 15.61
CA ALA A 373 -6.65 -17.36 15.06
C ALA A 373 -7.85 -18.09 15.71
N GLN A 374 -7.73 -19.39 15.97
CA GLN A 374 -8.77 -20.17 16.67
C GLN A 374 -9.01 -19.69 18.10
N HIS A 375 -7.98 -19.21 18.77
CA HIS A 375 -8.09 -18.69 20.15
C HIS A 375 -8.54 -17.22 20.21
N SER A 376 -8.62 -16.53 19.07
CA SER A 376 -8.91 -15.09 18.96
C SER A 376 -10.35 -14.78 18.53
N ILE A 377 -11.30 -15.70 18.73
CA ILE A 377 -12.71 -15.56 18.33
C ILE A 377 -13.29 -14.28 18.95
N GLY A 378 -13.49 -13.25 18.11
CA GLY A 378 -14.06 -11.94 18.49
C GLY A 378 -13.12 -10.74 18.30
N SER A 379 -11.84 -10.95 18.01
CA SER A 379 -10.91 -9.86 17.68
C SER A 379 -11.14 -9.34 16.26
N LYS A 380 -11.18 -8.01 16.08
CA LYS A 380 -11.22 -7.34 14.76
C LYS A 380 -9.87 -7.38 14.02
N THR A 381 -8.80 -7.80 14.69
CA THR A 381 -7.43 -7.79 14.14
C THR A 381 -7.20 -9.03 13.28
N SER A 382 -6.60 -8.87 12.09
CA SER A 382 -6.27 -10.02 11.24
C SER A 382 -5.13 -10.83 11.85
N VAL A 383 -5.45 -12.00 12.39
CA VAL A 383 -4.45 -12.94 12.95
C VAL A 383 -3.80 -13.79 11.85
N ASN A 384 -4.41 -13.87 10.67
CA ASN A 384 -3.86 -14.59 9.53
C ASN A 384 -3.10 -13.60 8.62
N PRO A 385 -1.77 -13.71 8.50
CA PRO A 385 -1.02 -12.89 7.58
C PRO A 385 -1.20 -13.34 6.13
N LEU A 386 -1.01 -12.39 5.21
CA LEU A 386 -0.80 -12.65 3.79
C LEU A 386 0.66 -13.02 3.55
N TYR A 387 0.92 -13.92 2.61
CA TYR A 387 2.27 -14.38 2.31
C TYR A 387 2.67 -13.95 0.90
N ILE A 388 3.86 -13.36 0.79
CA ILE A 388 4.56 -13.09 -0.46
C ILE A 388 5.85 -13.91 -0.41
N GLU A 389 5.82 -15.09 -1.02
CA GLU A 389 6.93 -16.05 -1.05
C GLU A 389 7.74 -15.87 -2.34
N GLY A 390 8.99 -15.47 -2.21
CA GLY A 390 9.88 -15.20 -3.34
C GLY A 390 9.74 -13.79 -3.90
N VAL A 391 10.87 -13.25 -4.36
CA VAL A 391 10.98 -11.86 -4.83
C VAL A 391 10.17 -11.61 -6.11
N ALA A 392 10.10 -12.60 -7.00
CA ALA A 392 9.37 -12.50 -8.26
C ALA A 392 7.85 -12.29 -8.06
N ALA A 393 7.28 -12.78 -6.95
CA ALA A 393 5.86 -12.67 -6.64
C ALA A 393 5.47 -11.27 -6.12
N LEU A 394 6.43 -10.45 -5.68
CA LEU A 394 6.17 -9.21 -4.95
C LEU A 394 5.25 -8.25 -5.71
N LYS A 395 5.60 -7.92 -6.97
CA LYS A 395 4.88 -6.91 -7.75
C LYS A 395 3.44 -7.32 -8.03
N GLU A 396 3.23 -8.56 -8.47
CA GLU A 396 1.89 -9.08 -8.74
C GLU A 396 1.05 -9.17 -7.47
N ALA A 397 1.62 -9.69 -6.38
CA ALA A 397 0.91 -9.81 -5.11
C ALA A 397 0.49 -8.45 -4.55
N LEU A 398 1.37 -7.43 -4.59
CA LEU A 398 1.03 -6.07 -4.17
C LEU A 398 -0.05 -5.45 -5.07
N GLN A 399 0.04 -5.63 -6.38
CA GLN A 399 -0.96 -5.09 -7.31
C GLN A 399 -2.35 -5.67 -7.03
N ILE A 400 -2.44 -6.98 -6.80
CA ILE A 400 -3.70 -7.64 -6.45
C ILE A 400 -4.19 -7.18 -5.08
N LEU A 401 -3.31 -7.11 -4.08
CA LEU A 401 -3.64 -6.67 -2.72
C LEU A 401 -4.22 -5.24 -2.73
N ILE A 402 -3.55 -4.31 -3.41
CA ILE A 402 -3.95 -2.91 -3.50
C ILE A 402 -5.26 -2.77 -4.28
N ASN A 403 -5.41 -3.48 -5.41
CA ASN A 403 -6.66 -3.47 -6.18
C ASN A 403 -7.84 -4.01 -5.37
N ASN A 404 -7.66 -5.13 -4.67
CA ASN A 404 -8.69 -5.72 -3.83
C ASN A 404 -9.06 -4.79 -2.69
N GLU A 405 -8.07 -4.19 -2.00
CA GLU A 405 -8.37 -3.27 -0.91
C GLU A 405 -9.07 -2.00 -1.41
N THR A 406 -8.68 -1.50 -2.58
CA THR A 406 -9.36 -0.38 -3.21
C THR A 406 -10.84 -0.70 -3.47
N LEU A 407 -11.14 -1.87 -4.02
CA LEU A 407 -12.51 -2.31 -4.28
C LEU A 407 -13.30 -2.55 -2.98
N LEU A 408 -12.66 -3.07 -1.94
CA LEU A 408 -13.27 -3.20 -0.61
C LEU A 408 -13.62 -1.83 -0.03
N HIS A 409 -12.72 -0.86 -0.11
CA HIS A 409 -12.97 0.51 0.35
C HIS A 409 -14.17 1.14 -0.40
N VAL A 410 -14.22 0.98 -1.72
CA VAL A 410 -15.37 1.44 -2.54
C VAL A 410 -16.66 0.72 -2.16
N SER A 411 -16.60 -0.59 -1.92
CA SER A 411 -17.75 -1.40 -1.48
C SER A 411 -18.26 -0.97 -0.10
N ASP A 412 -17.35 -0.70 0.85
CA ASP A 412 -17.70 -0.19 2.18
C ASP A 412 -18.37 1.18 2.08
N LYS A 413 -17.84 2.08 1.24
CA LYS A 413 -18.46 3.38 0.97
C LYS A 413 -19.83 3.22 0.30
N ALA A 414 -19.96 2.31 -0.67
CA ALA A 414 -21.23 1.99 -1.31
C ALA A 414 -22.29 1.51 -0.31
N LYS A 415 -21.89 0.65 0.64
CA LYS A 415 -22.76 0.18 1.72
C LYS A 415 -23.19 1.31 2.65
N GLN A 416 -22.27 2.20 3.04
CA GLN A 416 -22.59 3.39 3.83
C GLN A 416 -23.60 4.28 3.09
N LEU A 417 -23.34 4.58 1.82
CA LEU A 417 -24.23 5.38 0.98
C LEU A 417 -25.61 4.73 0.82
N SER A 418 -25.65 3.40 0.68
CA SER A 418 -26.88 2.64 0.55
C SER A 418 -27.74 2.71 1.82
N LEU A 419 -27.11 2.58 2.99
CA LEU A 419 -27.77 2.75 4.29
C LEU A 419 -28.31 4.18 4.45
N THR A 420 -27.53 5.18 4.05
CA THR A 420 -27.92 6.59 4.14
C THR A 420 -29.04 6.96 3.16
N ALA A 421 -29.04 6.39 1.96
CA ALA A 421 -30.10 6.60 0.96
C ALA A 421 -31.37 5.76 1.22
N GLY A 422 -31.24 4.65 1.95
CA GLY A 422 -32.30 3.64 2.04
C GLY A 422 -32.52 2.89 0.72
N SER A 423 -31.48 2.74 -0.10
CA SER A 423 -31.51 2.07 -1.41
C SER A 423 -30.18 1.34 -1.64
N ASP A 424 -30.20 0.13 -2.20
CA ASP A 424 -28.96 -0.62 -2.47
C ASP A 424 -28.26 -0.10 -3.73
N PHE A 425 -27.07 0.46 -3.55
CA PHE A 425 -26.23 0.95 -4.64
C PHE A 425 -25.15 -0.05 -5.07
N SER A 426 -24.97 -1.15 -4.35
CA SER A 426 -23.93 -2.14 -4.63
C SER A 426 -23.89 -2.59 -6.10
N PRO A 427 -25.04 -2.82 -6.80
CA PRO A 427 -25.02 -3.21 -8.22
C PRO A 427 -24.35 -2.20 -9.14
N ILE A 428 -24.48 -0.89 -8.86
CA ILE A 428 -23.90 0.17 -9.69
C ILE A 428 -22.37 0.15 -9.54
N PHE A 429 -21.90 0.11 -8.30
CA PHE A 429 -20.47 0.03 -8.00
C PHE A 429 -19.83 -1.22 -8.61
N LEU A 430 -20.48 -2.38 -8.46
CA LEU A 430 -19.99 -3.62 -9.06
C LEU A 430 -19.97 -3.59 -10.59
N SER A 431 -20.93 -2.89 -11.21
CA SER A 431 -20.97 -2.75 -12.68
C SER A 431 -19.88 -1.84 -13.23
N LEU A 432 -19.50 -0.78 -12.50
CA LEU A 432 -18.53 0.22 -12.96
C LEU A 432 -17.09 -0.15 -12.61
N PHE A 433 -16.87 -0.69 -11.40
CA PHE A 433 -15.54 -0.95 -10.86
C PHE A 433 -15.17 -2.44 -10.85
N GLY A 434 -16.14 -3.31 -11.17
CA GLY A 434 -15.97 -4.75 -11.16
C GLY A 434 -16.19 -5.38 -9.79
N LYS A 435 -16.03 -6.71 -9.74
CA LYS A 435 -16.05 -7.48 -8.51
C LYS A 435 -14.64 -7.56 -7.95
N TYR A 436 -14.50 -7.39 -6.64
CA TYR A 436 -13.27 -7.80 -5.98
C TYR A 436 -13.16 -9.32 -6.04
N ARG A 437 -11.95 -9.83 -6.28
CA ARG A 437 -11.69 -11.25 -6.19
C ARG A 437 -11.49 -11.59 -4.71
N VAL A 438 -12.53 -12.15 -4.09
CA VAL A 438 -12.32 -13.00 -2.92
C VAL A 438 -11.78 -14.32 -3.45
N GLU A 439 -10.46 -14.38 -3.70
CA GLU A 439 -9.84 -15.68 -3.92
C GLU A 439 -9.81 -16.40 -2.58
N TYR A 440 -10.89 -17.13 -2.30
CA TYR A 440 -10.96 -18.12 -1.24
C TYR A 440 -10.42 -19.43 -1.82
N LYS A 441 -9.09 -19.57 -1.89
CA LYS A 441 -8.47 -20.88 -2.15
C LYS A 441 -7.82 -21.39 -0.89
N GLY A 442 -8.66 -21.99 -0.05
CA GLY A 442 -8.25 -22.86 1.04
C GLY A 442 -7.82 -24.25 0.58
N GLU A 443 -7.08 -24.37 -0.52
CA GLU A 443 -6.45 -25.64 -0.91
C GLU A 443 -4.96 -25.43 -1.20
N PHE A 444 -4.12 -26.01 -0.35
CA PHE A 444 -2.70 -26.15 -0.57
C PHE A 444 -2.49 -27.10 -1.76
N LYS A 445 -2.21 -26.54 -2.94
CA LYS A 445 -1.49 -27.26 -3.98
C LYS A 445 -0.07 -26.73 -4.00
N ASP A 446 0.88 -27.65 -4.00
CA ASP A 446 2.28 -27.37 -4.13
C ASP A 446 2.51 -26.40 -5.31
N ASP A 447 3.19 -25.29 -5.01
CA ASP A 447 3.76 -24.29 -5.92
C ASP A 447 2.99 -23.02 -6.33
N VAL A 448 1.80 -22.71 -5.81
CA VAL A 448 1.28 -21.31 -5.84
C VAL A 448 0.38 -21.03 -4.63
N ASN A 449 0.84 -20.19 -3.69
CA ASN A 449 0.03 -19.73 -2.57
C ASN A 449 -0.28 -18.24 -2.73
N ILE A 450 -1.50 -17.89 -3.16
CA ILE A 450 -2.00 -16.54 -2.92
C ILE A 450 -3.48 -16.52 -2.48
N PHE A 451 -3.70 -15.66 -1.48
CA PHE A 451 -4.93 -15.11 -0.90
C PHE A 451 -5.78 -15.99 0.03
N ARG A 452 -5.78 -15.59 1.31
CA ARG A 452 -6.94 -15.71 2.22
C ARG A 452 -7.46 -14.29 2.47
N TYR A 453 -8.74 -14.07 2.20
CA TYR A 453 -9.52 -12.95 2.75
C TYR A 453 -10.62 -13.54 3.61
#